data_AF-A0A7V6XKQ9-F1
#
_entry.id   AF-A0A7V6XKQ9-F1
#
_cell.length_a   1.000
_cell.length_b   1.000
_cell.length_c   1.000
_cell.angle_alpha   90.00
_cell.angle_beta   90.00
_cell.angle_gamma   90.00
#
_symmetry.space_group_name_H-M   'P 1'
#
loop_
_entity.id
_entity.type
_entity.pdbx_description
1 polymer ?
#
loop_
_entity_poly.entity_id
_entity_poly.type
_entity_poly.pdbx_seq_one_letter_code
_entity_poly.pdbx_strand_id
1 'polypeptide(L)'
;MNQTSKKYSLFCVIIDFGKGNKILEKSKELGASGGTFCLGKGTIRNFLLDFLGLNEVRKEILFMVIEEKHEDLFHDKLTSAFFFNKPNQGVAFSMPIKSFIKDNNSKCIDHSKKEGVHMGYDAIFTVVNKGQSDEVIEVARSVGSTGGTVIHGRGSGSHETGKLFNVEIQPEKDIILILSKSDKTESIVNSIRKELNIDAPGTGIIFVIDVNKTSGLFGS
;
A
#
# COMPACT_ATOMS: atom_id res chain seq x y z
N MET A 1 -27.32 -26.90 1.80
CA MET A 1 -26.96 -25.66 2.52
C MET A 1 -26.14 -24.79 1.59
N ASN A 2 -26.70 -23.68 1.10
CA ASN A 2 -25.95 -22.70 0.32
C ASN A 2 -24.96 -22.00 1.26
N GLN A 3 -23.67 -22.35 1.18
CA GLN A 3 -22.64 -21.51 1.75
C GLN A 3 -22.59 -20.23 0.91
N THR A 4 -23.13 -19.14 1.45
CA THR A 4 -22.93 -17.80 0.88
C THR A 4 -21.42 -17.54 0.89
N SER A 5 -20.81 -17.45 -0.29
CA SER A 5 -19.40 -17.11 -0.40
C SER A 5 -19.20 -15.68 0.15
N LYS A 6 -18.49 -15.58 1.27
CA LYS A 6 -18.11 -14.28 1.82
C LYS A 6 -17.06 -13.67 0.90
N LYS A 7 -17.24 -12.41 0.49
CA LYS A 7 -16.21 -11.63 -0.21
C LYS A 7 -15.38 -10.85 0.79
N TYR A 8 -14.11 -10.67 0.48
CA TYR A 8 -13.15 -9.99 1.35
C TYR A 8 -12.39 -8.91 0.59
N SER A 9 -11.96 -7.89 1.33
CA SER A 9 -11.04 -6.84 0.86
C SER A 9 -9.80 -6.81 1.75
N LEU A 10 -8.65 -6.48 1.17
CA LEU A 10 -7.48 -6.04 1.92
C LEU A 10 -7.65 -4.55 2.25
N PHE A 11 -7.89 -4.24 3.52
CA PHE A 11 -7.96 -2.88 4.03
C PHE A 11 -6.57 -2.47 4.56
N CYS A 12 -6.03 -1.40 3.99
CA CYS A 12 -4.72 -0.87 4.31
C CYS A 12 -4.84 0.51 4.97
N VAL A 13 -4.06 0.75 6.02
CA VAL A 13 -3.96 2.07 6.65
C VAL A 13 -2.50 2.48 6.78
N ILE A 14 -2.15 3.64 6.24
CA ILE A 14 -0.84 4.26 6.34
C ILE A 14 -0.94 5.42 7.33
N ILE A 15 -0.25 5.34 8.45
CA ILE A 15 -0.31 6.36 9.50
C ILE A 15 1.06 6.63 10.13
N ASP A 16 1.19 7.72 10.89
CA ASP A 16 2.40 7.96 11.69
C ASP A 16 2.68 6.82 12.66
N PHE A 17 3.95 6.50 12.80
CA PHE A 17 4.43 5.48 13.74
C PHE A 17 3.88 5.67 15.16
N GLY A 18 3.46 4.56 15.79
CA GLY A 18 2.87 4.54 17.13
C GLY A 18 1.35 4.78 17.20
N LYS A 19 0.69 5.15 16.09
CA LYS A 19 -0.77 5.32 16.04
C LYS A 19 -1.51 4.05 15.61
N GLY A 20 -0.83 3.09 15.00
CA GLY A 20 -1.43 1.91 14.36
C GLY A 20 -2.22 1.00 15.31
N ASN A 21 -1.75 0.82 16.55
CA ASN A 21 -2.43 -0.04 17.53
C ASN A 21 -3.86 0.42 17.85
N LYS A 22 -4.08 1.74 18.01
CA LYS A 22 -5.42 2.29 18.27
C LYS A 22 -6.37 2.04 17.11
N ILE A 23 -5.87 2.13 15.87
CA ILE A 23 -6.64 1.79 14.67
C ILE A 23 -6.99 0.31 14.68
N LEU A 24 -6.03 -0.58 14.96
CA LEU A 24 -6.29 -2.02 15.00
C LEU A 24 -7.32 -2.39 16.09
N GLU A 25 -7.24 -1.80 17.28
CA GLU A 25 -8.24 -1.97 18.33
C GLU A 25 -9.64 -1.56 17.86
N LYS A 26 -9.75 -0.36 17.26
CA LYS A 26 -11.03 0.11 16.72
C LYS A 26 -11.53 -0.79 15.60
N SER A 27 -10.65 -1.23 14.70
CA SER A 27 -10.98 -2.15 13.61
C SER A 27 -11.48 -3.49 14.11
N LYS A 28 -10.96 -4.01 15.23
CA LYS A 28 -11.47 -5.26 15.85
C LYS A 28 -12.91 -5.09 16.32
N GLU A 29 -13.28 -3.95 16.89
CA GLU A 29 -14.68 -3.64 17.24
C GLU A 29 -15.61 -3.62 16.02
N LEU A 30 -15.07 -3.27 14.84
CA LEU A 30 -15.80 -3.26 13.56
C LEU A 30 -15.82 -4.63 12.86
N GLY A 31 -15.16 -5.64 13.42
CA GLY A 31 -15.14 -7.01 12.90
C GLY A 31 -13.86 -7.43 12.17
N ALA A 32 -12.78 -6.64 12.24
CA ALA A 32 -11.47 -7.09 11.78
C ALA A 32 -10.95 -8.20 12.70
N SER A 33 -10.44 -9.27 12.11
CA SER A 33 -9.97 -10.42 12.89
C SER A 33 -8.54 -10.27 13.41
N GLY A 34 -7.81 -9.26 12.93
CA GLY A 34 -6.40 -9.01 13.17
C GLY A 34 -5.82 -8.12 12.08
N GLY A 35 -4.51 -7.89 12.16
CA GLY A 35 -3.77 -7.16 11.14
C GLY A 35 -2.26 -7.33 11.30
N THR A 36 -1.54 -6.94 10.26
CA THR A 36 -0.07 -6.99 10.21
C THR A 36 0.46 -5.57 10.00
N PHE A 37 1.42 -5.17 10.83
CA PHE A 37 2.11 -3.90 10.70
C PHE A 37 3.40 -4.07 9.90
N CYS A 38 3.60 -3.21 8.91
CA CYS A 38 4.88 -2.99 8.25
C CYS A 38 5.38 -1.59 8.60
N LEU A 39 6.70 -1.46 8.76
CA LEU A 39 7.33 -0.16 8.93
C LEU A 39 7.62 0.44 7.55
N GLY A 40 7.40 1.74 7.43
CA GLY A 40 7.74 2.47 6.22
C GLY A 40 8.12 3.92 6.47
N LYS A 41 8.39 4.63 5.39
CA LYS A 41 8.75 6.05 5.36
C LYS A 41 7.79 6.77 4.43
N GLY A 42 7.13 7.81 4.93
CA GLY A 42 6.31 8.69 4.11
C GLY A 42 7.19 9.69 3.39
N THR A 43 6.85 10.01 2.14
CA THR A 43 7.74 10.82 1.28
C THR A 43 7.23 12.22 1.03
N ILE A 44 5.99 12.53 1.43
CA ILE A 44 5.38 13.85 1.26
C ILE A 44 6.22 14.88 2.02
N ARG A 45 6.77 15.85 1.28
CA ARG A 45 7.61 16.91 1.83
C ARG A 45 6.78 17.79 2.76
N ASN A 46 7.34 18.13 3.91
CA ASN A 46 6.72 19.03 4.86
C ASN A 46 7.74 20.12 5.19
N PHE A 47 7.48 21.33 4.74
CA PHE A 47 8.44 22.45 4.80
C PHE A 47 9.05 22.67 6.19
N LEU A 48 8.26 22.49 7.25
CA LEU A 48 8.72 22.61 8.64
C LEU A 48 9.67 21.49 9.05
N LEU A 49 9.45 20.27 8.56
CA LEU A 49 10.33 19.13 8.84
C LEU A 49 11.64 19.22 8.05
N ASP A 50 11.56 19.69 6.80
CA ASP A 50 12.75 19.94 5.97
C ASP A 50 13.67 20.97 6.63
N PHE A 51 13.10 22.04 7.21
CA PHE A 51 13.85 23.04 7.98
C PHE A 51 14.54 22.47 9.23
N LEU A 52 13.92 21.49 9.90
CA LEU A 52 14.46 20.85 11.11
C LEU A 52 15.39 19.68 10.81
N GLY A 53 15.65 19.36 9.53
CA GLY A 53 16.44 18.20 9.12
C GLY A 53 15.75 16.86 9.42
N LEU A 54 14.43 16.87 9.66
CA LEU A 54 13.61 15.69 9.94
C LEU A 54 12.94 15.19 8.66
N ASN A 55 13.74 14.91 7.62
CA ASN A 55 13.24 14.58 6.28
C ASN A 55 12.47 13.24 6.19
N GLU A 56 12.53 12.40 7.23
CA GLU A 56 11.90 11.08 7.21
C GLU A 56 10.80 10.93 8.26
N VAL A 57 9.54 11.00 7.80
CA VAL A 57 8.40 10.67 8.66
C VAL A 57 8.22 9.17 8.68
N ARG A 58 8.57 8.53 9.80
CA ARG A 58 8.30 7.11 10.04
C ARG A 58 6.80 6.84 10.02
N LYS A 59 6.40 5.87 9.22
CA LYS A 59 5.02 5.41 9.06
C LYS A 59 4.87 3.96 9.50
N GLU A 60 3.67 3.62 9.92
CA GLU A 60 3.17 2.26 10.04
C GLU A 60 2.16 2.02 8.90
N ILE A 61 2.30 0.89 8.22
CA ILE A 61 1.34 0.38 7.24
C ILE A 61 0.64 -0.82 7.90
N LEU A 62 -0.64 -0.67 8.20
CA LEU A 62 -1.47 -1.72 8.78
C LEU A 62 -2.28 -2.40 7.68
N PHE A 63 -2.00 -3.68 7.44
CA PHE A 63 -2.78 -4.56 6.57
C PHE A 63 -3.81 -5.33 7.39
N MET A 64 -5.07 -5.32 6.96
CA MET A 64 -6.17 -6.07 7.57
C MET A 64 -7.00 -6.72 6.47
N VAL A 65 -7.44 -7.96 6.67
CA VAL A 65 -8.45 -8.56 5.80
C VAL A 65 -9.82 -8.40 6.46
N ILE A 66 -10.76 -7.79 5.73
CA ILE A 66 -12.12 -7.51 6.20
C ILE A 66 -13.16 -8.12 5.27
N GLU A 67 -14.35 -8.43 5.77
CA GLU A 67 -15.49 -8.75 4.89
C GLU A 67 -15.85 -7.51 4.07
N GLU A 68 -16.01 -7.67 2.75
CA GLU A 68 -16.24 -6.56 1.82
C GLU A 68 -17.50 -5.74 2.17
N LYS A 69 -18.52 -6.40 2.73
CA LYS A 69 -19.77 -5.73 3.18
C LYS A 69 -19.54 -4.70 4.31
N HIS A 70 -18.40 -4.74 4.99
CA HIS A 70 -18.05 -3.79 6.05
C HIS A 70 -17.13 -2.67 5.55
N GLU A 71 -16.75 -2.63 4.27
CA GLU A 71 -15.79 -1.66 3.74
C GLU A 71 -16.21 -0.21 4.00
N ASP A 72 -17.46 0.15 3.71
CA ASP A 72 -18.00 1.48 3.99
C ASP A 72 -17.99 1.81 5.48
N LEU A 73 -18.39 0.86 6.32
CA LEU A 73 -18.38 1.01 7.77
C LEU A 73 -16.96 1.29 8.30
N PHE A 74 -15.96 0.59 7.78
CA PHE A 74 -14.56 0.80 8.15
C PHE A 74 -14.09 2.19 7.76
N HIS A 75 -14.32 2.60 6.50
CA HIS A 75 -13.97 3.94 6.05
C HIS A 75 -14.63 5.03 6.90
N ASP A 76 -15.93 4.94 7.16
CA ASP A 76 -16.67 5.96 7.88
C ASP A 76 -16.25 6.05 9.36
N LYS A 77 -16.15 4.90 10.05
CA LYS A 77 -15.83 4.86 11.48
C LYS A 77 -14.38 5.18 11.76
N LEU A 78 -13.44 4.70 10.94
CA LEU A 78 -12.02 5.05 11.10
C LEU A 78 -11.77 6.51 10.72
N THR A 79 -12.39 7.02 9.65
CA THR A 79 -12.28 8.44 9.30
C THR A 79 -12.78 9.34 10.42
N SER A 80 -13.93 9.00 11.02
CA SER A 80 -14.50 9.78 12.12
C SER A 80 -13.64 9.71 13.39
N ALA A 81 -13.10 8.54 13.73
CA ALA A 81 -12.34 8.33 14.96
C ALA A 81 -10.90 8.86 14.89
N PHE A 82 -10.27 8.79 13.72
CA PHE A 82 -8.85 9.15 13.51
C PHE A 82 -8.67 10.38 12.63
N PHE A 83 -9.76 11.05 12.26
CA PHE A 83 -9.77 12.28 11.48
C PHE A 83 -9.08 12.18 10.12
N PHE A 84 -9.26 11.07 9.39
CA PHE A 84 -8.68 10.94 8.05
C PHE A 84 -9.17 12.00 7.06
N ASN A 85 -10.25 12.71 7.34
CA ASN A 85 -10.68 13.87 6.57
C ASN A 85 -9.82 15.13 6.79
N LYS A 86 -8.88 15.12 7.74
CA LYS A 86 -7.96 16.24 8.01
C LYS A 86 -6.58 15.98 7.40
N PRO A 87 -5.86 17.04 6.98
CA PRO A 87 -4.51 16.90 6.47
C PRO A 87 -3.58 16.17 7.45
N ASN A 88 -2.68 15.36 6.91
CA ASN A 88 -1.60 14.68 7.64
C ASN A 88 -2.06 13.69 8.73
N GLN A 89 -3.30 13.19 8.71
CA GLN A 89 -3.76 12.20 9.70
C GLN A 89 -3.53 10.73 9.28
N GLY A 90 -3.21 10.50 8.01
CA GLY A 90 -3.00 9.17 7.44
C GLY A 90 -3.94 8.92 6.27
N VAL A 91 -3.72 7.78 5.62
CA VAL A 91 -4.52 7.34 4.47
C VAL A 91 -5.06 5.95 4.76
N ALA A 92 -6.33 5.71 4.47
CA ALA A 92 -6.92 4.39 4.46
C ALA A 92 -7.45 4.06 3.08
N PHE A 93 -7.26 2.84 2.62
CA PHE A 93 -7.77 2.38 1.34
C PHE A 93 -8.00 0.87 1.34
N SER A 94 -8.92 0.41 0.51
CA SER A 94 -9.21 -1.03 0.37
C SER A 94 -8.99 -1.51 -1.06
N MET A 95 -8.52 -2.74 -1.19
CA MET A 95 -8.29 -3.42 -2.46
C MET A 95 -9.03 -4.76 -2.47
N PRO A 96 -9.61 -5.18 -3.60
CA PRO A 96 -10.28 -6.46 -3.69
C PRO A 96 -9.25 -7.60 -3.57
N ILE A 97 -9.60 -8.69 -2.88
CA ILE A 97 -8.77 -9.91 -2.84
C ILE A 97 -9.54 -11.11 -3.38
N LYS A 98 -8.87 -11.90 -4.21
CA LYS A 98 -9.47 -13.07 -4.87
C LYS A 98 -9.75 -14.23 -3.91
N SER A 99 -8.84 -14.44 -2.97
CA SER A 99 -8.94 -15.51 -1.99
C SER A 99 -8.24 -15.12 -0.70
N PHE A 100 -8.80 -15.58 0.40
CA PHE A 100 -8.26 -15.43 1.73
C PHE A 100 -8.40 -16.75 2.45
N ILE A 101 -7.33 -17.17 3.12
CA ILE A 101 -7.27 -18.39 3.91
C ILE A 101 -6.89 -18.04 5.33
N LYS A 102 -7.79 -18.33 6.25
CA LYS A 102 -7.58 -18.24 7.70
C LYS A 102 -8.31 -19.38 8.38
N ASP A 103 -7.54 -20.26 9.01
CA ASP A 103 -8.02 -21.49 9.63
C ASP A 103 -8.78 -22.40 8.63
N ASN A 104 -9.18 -23.61 9.05
CA ASN A 104 -9.88 -24.56 8.17
C ASN A 104 -11.27 -24.07 7.67
N ASN A 105 -11.72 -22.88 8.11
CA ASN A 105 -13.07 -22.36 7.93
C ASN A 105 -13.21 -21.16 6.99
N SER A 106 -12.14 -20.65 6.39
CA SER A 106 -12.27 -19.61 5.37
C SER A 106 -11.54 -19.99 4.09
N LYS A 107 -12.30 -20.54 3.14
CA LYS A 107 -11.94 -20.51 1.72
C LYS A 107 -12.90 -19.54 1.05
N CYS A 108 -12.42 -18.35 0.71
CA CYS A 108 -13.11 -17.50 -0.25
C CYS A 108 -12.61 -17.86 -1.66
N ILE A 109 -13.51 -18.28 -2.53
CA ILE A 109 -13.31 -18.30 -3.98
C ILE A 109 -14.62 -17.80 -4.57
N ASP A 110 -14.65 -16.56 -5.06
CA ASP A 110 -15.23 -16.23 -6.37
C ASP A 110 -14.98 -14.76 -6.73
N HIS A 111 -14.32 -14.54 -7.88
CA HIS A 111 -14.35 -13.28 -8.61
C HIS A 111 -15.24 -13.49 -9.84
N SER A 112 -16.55 -13.45 -9.65
CA SER A 112 -17.39 -12.81 -10.66
C SER A 112 -16.93 -11.35 -10.72
N LYS A 113 -16.47 -10.92 -11.91
CA LYS A 113 -16.10 -9.52 -12.19
C LYS A 113 -17.12 -8.61 -11.52
N LYS A 114 -16.68 -7.81 -10.55
CA LYS A 114 -17.49 -6.68 -10.10
C LYS A 114 -17.38 -5.63 -11.20
N GLU A 115 -18.52 -5.24 -11.78
CA GLU A 115 -18.77 -3.86 -12.17
C GLU A 115 -18.81 -3.02 -10.88
N GLY A 116 -17.69 -2.97 -10.16
CA GLY A 116 -17.54 -2.18 -8.95
C GLY A 116 -17.46 -0.71 -9.34
N VAL A 117 -17.97 0.17 -8.49
CA VAL A 117 -17.76 1.60 -8.62
C VAL A 117 -16.25 1.83 -8.57
N HIS A 118 -15.65 2.10 -9.73
CA HIS A 118 -14.25 2.48 -9.83
C HIS A 118 -14.12 3.86 -9.19
N MET A 119 -13.60 3.93 -7.97
CA MET A 119 -13.43 5.21 -7.27
C MET A 119 -12.35 6.10 -7.92
N GLY A 120 -11.78 5.64 -9.04
CA GLY A 120 -10.84 6.41 -9.85
C GLY A 120 -9.48 6.52 -9.19
N TYR A 121 -9.11 5.54 -8.36
CA TYR A 121 -7.76 5.42 -7.79
C TYR A 121 -7.20 4.02 -7.97
N ASP A 122 -5.88 3.94 -8.14
CA ASP A 122 -5.13 2.69 -8.19
C ASP A 122 -3.96 2.75 -7.19
N ALA A 123 -3.56 1.59 -6.67
CA ALA A 123 -2.37 1.41 -5.87
C ALA A 123 -1.24 0.88 -6.76
N ILE A 124 -0.26 1.72 -7.02
CA ILE A 124 0.95 1.38 -7.78
C ILE A 124 2.02 0.92 -6.80
N PHE A 125 2.49 -0.30 -6.98
CA PHE A 125 3.63 -0.86 -6.25
C PHE A 125 4.83 -0.94 -7.19
N THR A 126 5.92 -0.29 -6.81
CA THR A 126 7.22 -0.39 -7.50
C THR A 126 8.22 -1.02 -6.57
N VAL A 127 8.82 -2.14 -6.96
CA VAL A 127 9.84 -2.85 -6.19
C VAL A 127 11.17 -2.71 -6.91
N VAL A 128 12.15 -2.09 -6.26
CA VAL A 128 13.48 -1.79 -6.82
C VAL A 128 14.58 -2.15 -5.82
N ASN A 129 15.84 -2.07 -6.23
CA ASN A 129 16.95 -2.25 -5.28
C ASN A 129 16.93 -1.13 -4.24
N LYS A 130 17.33 -1.46 -3.00
CA LYS A 130 17.41 -0.48 -1.93
C LYS A 130 18.26 0.72 -2.36
N GLY A 131 17.77 1.92 -2.06
CA GLY A 131 18.43 3.18 -2.41
C GLY A 131 17.93 3.81 -3.72
N GLN A 132 17.05 3.14 -4.46
CA GLN A 132 16.41 3.69 -5.68
C GLN A 132 15.03 4.30 -5.40
N SER A 133 14.55 4.28 -4.15
CA SER A 133 13.23 4.80 -3.80
C SER A 133 13.04 6.28 -4.11
N ASP A 134 14.04 7.12 -3.80
CA ASP A 134 13.98 8.56 -4.07
C ASP A 134 13.82 8.87 -5.56
N GLU A 135 14.56 8.15 -6.42
CA GLU A 135 14.47 8.27 -7.87
C GLU A 135 13.06 7.92 -8.38
N VAL A 136 12.49 6.80 -7.92
CA VAL A 136 11.10 6.41 -8.23
C VAL A 136 10.11 7.52 -7.85
N ILE A 137 10.26 8.08 -6.65
CA ILE A 137 9.35 9.10 -6.14
C ILE A 137 9.46 10.39 -6.94
N GLU A 138 10.66 10.86 -7.26
CA GLU A 138 10.85 12.10 -8.04
C GLU A 138 10.33 11.93 -9.47
N VAL A 139 10.57 10.78 -10.12
CA VAL A 139 10.00 10.47 -11.44
C VAL A 139 8.47 10.47 -11.37
N ALA A 140 7.87 9.78 -10.38
CA ALA A 140 6.42 9.78 -10.21
C ALA A 140 5.84 11.18 -9.98
N ARG A 141 6.53 12.03 -9.21
CA ARG A 141 6.12 13.42 -8.95
C ARG A 141 6.12 14.28 -10.20
N SER A 142 7.11 14.08 -11.07
CA SER A 142 7.23 14.84 -12.33
C SER A 142 6.00 14.71 -13.25
N VAL A 143 5.23 13.63 -13.08
CA VAL A 143 4.02 13.32 -13.86
C VAL A 143 2.74 13.30 -13.03
N GLY A 144 2.77 13.89 -11.83
CA GLY A 144 1.55 14.22 -11.06
C GLY A 144 1.29 13.40 -9.80
N SER A 145 2.22 12.54 -9.36
CA SER A 145 2.12 11.93 -8.03
C SER A 145 2.37 12.98 -6.92
N THR A 146 1.61 12.89 -5.83
CA THR A 146 1.84 13.74 -4.64
C THR A 146 2.95 13.20 -3.72
N GLY A 147 3.27 11.91 -3.86
CA GLY A 147 4.25 11.21 -3.04
C GLY A 147 3.95 9.72 -2.96
N GLY A 148 4.48 9.08 -1.92
CA GLY A 148 4.30 7.66 -1.69
C GLY A 148 4.75 7.24 -0.29
N THR A 149 4.72 5.94 -0.07
CA THR A 149 5.23 5.30 1.14
C THR A 149 6.26 4.25 0.74
N VAL A 150 7.46 4.35 1.30
CA VAL A 150 8.55 3.39 1.08
C VAL A 150 8.51 2.34 2.18
N ILE A 151 8.52 1.07 1.80
CA ILE A 151 8.57 -0.09 2.69
C ILE A 151 9.85 -0.85 2.35
N HIS A 152 10.66 -1.18 3.35
CA HIS A 152 11.86 -1.99 3.12
C HIS A 152 11.50 -3.48 3.08
N GLY A 153 12.11 -4.20 2.14
CA GLY A 153 11.93 -5.63 1.96
C GLY A 153 13.23 -6.33 1.58
N ARG A 154 13.10 -7.59 1.19
CA ARG A 154 14.20 -8.42 0.67
C ARG A 154 13.72 -9.13 -0.60
N GLY A 155 14.65 -9.29 -1.54
CA GLY A 155 14.41 -9.95 -2.82
C GLY A 155 15.12 -11.30 -2.91
N SER A 156 14.72 -12.10 -3.89
CA SER A 156 15.37 -13.37 -4.22
C SER A 156 15.26 -13.65 -5.72
N GLY A 157 15.30 -12.60 -6.55
CA GLY A 157 15.21 -12.76 -8.01
C GLY A 157 16.25 -13.74 -8.55
N SER A 158 16.00 -14.36 -9.70
CA SER A 158 16.90 -15.37 -10.30
C SER A 158 18.33 -14.87 -10.55
N HIS A 159 18.56 -13.56 -10.54
CA HIS A 159 19.86 -12.91 -10.71
C HIS A 159 20.47 -12.40 -9.39
N GLU A 160 19.86 -12.70 -8.24
CA GLU A 160 20.11 -11.98 -6.98
C GLU A 160 20.69 -12.85 -5.84
N THR A 161 20.73 -14.17 -6.00
CA THR A 161 21.27 -15.08 -4.98
C THR A 161 22.78 -15.18 -5.06
N GLY A 162 23.47 -14.34 -4.29
CA GLY A 162 24.90 -14.49 -3.99
C GLY A 162 25.12 -15.39 -2.77
N LYS A 163 26.09 -16.31 -2.86
CA LYS A 163 26.62 -17.01 -1.67
C LYS A 163 27.89 -16.31 -1.23
N LEU A 164 27.90 -15.81 0.01
CA LEU A 164 29.12 -15.37 0.69
C LEU A 164 29.32 -16.28 1.90
N PHE A 165 30.46 -16.95 2.00
CA PHE A 165 30.77 -17.88 3.11
C PHE A 165 29.68 -18.94 3.41
N ASN A 166 29.11 -19.56 2.37
CA ASN A 166 27.98 -20.51 2.49
C ASN A 166 26.68 -19.94 3.09
N VAL A 167 26.58 -18.62 3.26
CA VAL A 167 25.35 -17.93 3.66
C VAL A 167 24.64 -17.42 2.41
N GLU A 168 23.36 -17.73 2.29
CA GLU A 168 22.49 -17.18 1.25
C GLU A 168 22.18 -15.72 1.60
N ILE A 169 22.68 -14.78 0.79
CA ILE A 169 22.42 -13.36 0.96
C ILE A 169 21.26 -12.98 0.04
N GLN A 170 20.16 -12.55 0.65
CA GLN A 170 19.04 -11.93 -0.04
C GLN A 170 19.28 -10.43 -0.15
N PRO A 171 19.26 -9.82 -1.35
CA PRO A 171 19.44 -8.38 -1.47
C PRO A 171 18.29 -7.62 -0.82
N GLU A 172 18.61 -6.43 -0.31
CA GLU A 172 17.63 -5.51 0.22
C GLU A 172 16.88 -4.81 -0.91
N LYS A 173 15.57 -4.64 -0.72
CA LYS A 173 14.66 -4.01 -1.69
C LYS A 173 13.93 -2.84 -1.06
N ASP A 174 13.60 -1.86 -1.89
CA ASP A 174 12.63 -0.82 -1.56
C ASP A 174 11.33 -1.10 -2.33
N ILE A 175 10.21 -1.09 -1.61
CA ILE A 175 8.85 -1.19 -2.15
C ILE A 175 8.20 0.18 -2.00
N ILE A 176 7.94 0.84 -3.11
CA ILE A 176 7.28 2.15 -3.15
C ILE A 176 5.81 1.93 -3.45
N LEU A 177 4.95 2.36 -2.53
CA LEU A 177 3.50 2.38 -2.66
C LEU A 177 3.03 3.80 -2.98
N ILE A 178 2.39 3.97 -4.13
CA ILE A 178 1.78 5.23 -4.57
C ILE A 178 0.30 5.00 -4.78
N LEU A 179 -0.55 5.87 -4.21
CA LEU A 179 -1.96 5.94 -4.53
C LEU A 179 -2.14 7.04 -5.58
N SER A 180 -2.59 6.64 -6.77
CA SER A 180 -2.75 7.52 -7.92
C SER A 180 -4.20 7.60 -8.34
N LYS A 181 -4.63 8.72 -8.90
CA LYS A 181 -5.85 8.74 -9.69
C LYS A 181 -5.68 7.85 -10.92
N SER A 182 -6.69 7.09 -11.30
CA SER A 182 -6.57 6.09 -12.36
C SER A 182 -6.24 6.70 -13.73
N ASP A 183 -6.63 7.95 -13.98
CA ASP A 183 -6.28 8.71 -15.18
C ASP A 183 -4.80 9.13 -15.25
N LYS A 184 -4.07 9.06 -14.11
CA LYS A 184 -2.63 9.33 -14.02
C LYS A 184 -1.77 8.08 -13.92
N THR A 185 -2.37 6.94 -13.59
CA THR A 185 -1.67 5.69 -13.32
C THR A 185 -0.76 5.28 -14.47
N GLU A 186 -1.27 5.25 -15.70
CA GLU A 186 -0.49 4.85 -16.88
C GLU A 186 0.71 5.77 -17.10
N SER A 187 0.53 7.09 -16.96
CA SER A 187 1.62 8.06 -17.11
C SER A 187 2.70 7.87 -16.05
N ILE A 188 2.32 7.61 -14.79
CA ILE A 188 3.26 7.35 -13.69
C ILE A 188 4.03 6.06 -13.96
N VAL A 189 3.33 4.97 -14.26
CA VAL A 189 3.95 3.66 -14.52
C VAL A 189 4.92 3.73 -15.69
N ASN A 190 4.53 4.34 -16.81
CA ASN A 190 5.39 4.44 -18.00
C ASN A 190 6.63 5.30 -17.75
N SER A 191 6.51 6.35 -16.94
CA SER A 191 7.65 7.20 -16.58
C SER A 191 8.65 6.46 -15.71
N ILE A 192 8.19 5.79 -14.64
CA ILE A 192 9.05 4.97 -13.77
C ILE A 192 9.70 3.84 -14.59
N ARG A 193 8.92 3.13 -15.41
CA ARG A 193 9.39 2.02 -16.25
C ARG A 193 10.54 2.46 -17.15
N LYS A 194 10.41 3.63 -17.79
CA LYS A 194 11.40 4.17 -18.71
C LYS A 194 12.65 4.65 -17.97
N GLU A 195 12.50 5.52 -16.97
CA GLU A 195 13.64 6.16 -16.30
C GLU A 195 14.49 5.15 -15.51
N LEU A 196 13.86 4.17 -14.84
CA LEU A 196 14.58 3.14 -14.09
C LEU A 196 14.91 1.89 -14.92
N ASN A 197 14.59 1.88 -16.21
CA ASN A 197 14.83 0.75 -17.11
C ASN A 197 14.29 -0.59 -16.53
N ILE A 198 13.02 -0.57 -16.08
CA ILE A 198 12.37 -1.70 -15.40
C ILE A 198 12.28 -2.95 -16.30
N ASP A 199 12.32 -2.77 -17.62
CA ASP A 199 12.32 -3.88 -18.57
C ASP A 199 13.61 -4.72 -18.56
N ALA A 200 14.71 -4.19 -17.99
CA ALA A 200 15.96 -4.92 -17.88
C ALA A 200 15.94 -5.94 -16.72
N PRO A 201 16.59 -7.10 -16.87
CA PRO A 201 16.65 -8.09 -15.80
C PRO A 201 17.25 -7.54 -14.49
N GLY A 202 16.54 -7.74 -13.37
CA GLY A 202 17.03 -7.40 -12.02
C GLY A 202 16.91 -5.93 -11.61
N THR A 203 16.29 -5.06 -12.42
CA THR A 203 16.08 -3.64 -12.07
C THR A 203 14.87 -3.41 -11.18
N GLY A 204 13.85 -4.27 -11.28
CA GLY A 204 12.68 -4.22 -10.42
C GLY A 204 11.44 -4.81 -11.05
N ILE A 205 10.30 -4.59 -10.39
CA ILE A 205 8.96 -4.87 -10.92
C ILE A 205 8.02 -3.72 -10.58
N ILE A 206 7.04 -3.49 -11.46
CA ILE A 206 5.90 -2.61 -11.18
C ILE A 206 4.63 -3.44 -11.33
N PHE A 207 3.72 -3.31 -10.37
CA PHE A 207 2.38 -3.87 -10.48
C PHE A 207 1.35 -2.89 -9.92
N VAL A 208 0.15 -2.93 -10.48
CA VAL A 208 -0.95 -2.03 -10.14
C VAL A 208 -2.12 -2.86 -9.64
N ILE A 209 -2.75 -2.40 -8.56
CA ILE A 209 -3.94 -3.02 -7.98
C ILE A 209 -5.05 -1.97 -7.90
N ASP A 210 -6.24 -2.34 -8.36
CA ASP A 210 -7.44 -1.51 -8.27
C ASP A 210 -7.76 -1.17 -6.81
N VAL A 211 -8.13 0.07 -6.54
CA VAL A 211 -8.58 0.50 -5.21
C VAL A 211 -10.09 0.65 -5.20
N ASN A 212 -10.74 -0.10 -4.31
CA ASN A 212 -12.18 -0.03 -4.13
C ASN A 212 -12.61 1.31 -3.55
N LYS A 213 -11.91 1.78 -2.49
CA LYS A 213 -12.26 3.01 -1.77
C LYS A 213 -11.05 3.59 -1.05
N THR A 214 -11.07 4.91 -0.83
CA THR A 214 -10.00 5.67 -0.16
C THR A 214 -10.57 6.63 0.89
N SER A 215 -9.75 7.00 1.87
CA SER A 215 -9.99 8.06 2.84
C SER A 215 -8.66 8.72 3.21
N GLY A 216 -8.66 10.05 3.33
CA GLY A 216 -7.49 10.83 3.76
C GLY A 216 -6.40 11.04 2.72
N LEU A 217 -6.72 10.85 1.44
CA LEU A 217 -5.85 11.34 0.36
C LEU A 217 -5.81 12.86 0.33
N PHE A 218 -4.62 13.41 0.08
CA PHE A 218 -4.45 14.85 -0.08
C PHE A 218 -5.08 15.31 -1.40
N GLY A 219 -5.94 16.35 -1.34
CA GLY A 219 -6.55 16.97 -2.52
C GLY A 219 -7.80 16.27 -3.06
N SER A 220 -8.47 15.45 -2.25
CA SER A 220 -9.83 14.95 -2.50
C SER A 220 -10.90 15.97 -2.13
#